data_AF-A0A2A6CKI3-F1
#
_entry.id   AF-A0A2A6CKI3-F1
#
_cell.length_a   1.000
_cell.length_b   1.000
_cell.length_c   1.000
_cell.angle_alpha   90.00
_cell.angle_beta   90.00
_cell.angle_gamma   90.00
#
_symmetry.space_group_name_H-M   'P 1'
#
loop_
_entity.id
_entity.type
_entity.pdbx_description
1 polymer ?
#
loop_
_entity_poly.entity_id
_entity_poly.type
_entity_poly.pdbx_seq_one_letter_code
_entity_poly.pdbx_strand_id
1 'polypeptide(L)'
;MGFATLALFACLLVVAASQGIVYNSPFCKVFGVATATNEWKTKYKTDQLKLSLNNADFMLGSRWRMTTYLKGLLAKIKSKLQKAKFAEMRDLLWAKDKAALHYLNSVYDAWKTELLAAIPDAAKKVEISKIIIAYEAKNRGFQQDKVLWNPGFGFTKCSLS
;
A
#
# COMPACT_ATOMS: atom_id res chain seq x y z
N MET A 1 -14.76 -39.21 7.19
CA MET A 1 -15.11 -38.21 6.16
C MET A 1 -15.66 -36.91 6.79
N GLY A 2 -14.89 -36.24 7.68
CA GLY A 2 -15.42 -35.13 8.49
C GLY A 2 -14.61 -33.82 8.50
N PHE A 3 -13.32 -33.86 8.18
CA PHE A 3 -12.45 -32.67 8.26
C PHE A 3 -12.28 -31.93 6.92
N ALA A 4 -12.37 -32.62 5.79
CA ALA A 4 -12.24 -32.00 4.47
C ALA A 4 -13.42 -31.07 4.14
N THR A 5 -14.63 -31.38 4.62
CA THR A 5 -15.84 -30.60 4.38
C THR A 5 -15.87 -29.29 5.18
N LEU A 6 -15.33 -29.29 6.40
CA LEU A 6 -15.21 -28.10 7.25
C LEU A 6 -14.15 -27.11 6.73
N ALA A 7 -13.02 -27.61 6.22
CA ALA A 7 -11.99 -26.77 5.61
C ALA A 7 -12.48 -26.09 4.31
N LEU A 8 -13.26 -26.82 3.50
CA LEU A 8 -13.87 -26.26 2.28
C LEU A 8 -14.88 -25.14 2.59
N PHE A 9 -15.66 -25.29 3.66
CA PHE A 9 -16.61 -24.27 4.12
C PHE A 9 -15.91 -23.01 4.65
N ALA A 10 -14.81 -23.17 5.39
CA ALA A 10 -14.01 -22.04 5.86
C ALA A 10 -13.36 -21.28 4.68
N CYS A 11 -12.84 -21.99 3.68
CA CYS A 11 -12.30 -21.36 2.47
C CYS A 11 -13.38 -20.64 1.64
N LEU A 12 -14.58 -21.21 1.52
CA LEU A 12 -15.70 -20.57 0.80
C LEU A 12 -16.23 -19.31 1.52
N LEU A 13 -16.24 -19.29 2.85
CA LEU A 13 -16.61 -18.10 3.63
C LEU A 13 -15.59 -16.97 3.47
N VAL A 14 -14.29 -17.29 3.39
CA VAL A 14 -13.23 -16.30 3.14
C VAL A 14 -13.30 -15.75 1.72
N VAL A 15 -13.65 -16.58 0.73
CA VAL A 15 -13.87 -16.14 -0.66
C VAL A 15 -15.12 -15.26 -0.79
N ALA A 16 -16.22 -15.61 -0.10
CA ALA A 16 -17.44 -14.81 -0.08
C ALA A 16 -17.29 -13.47 0.66
N ALA A 17 -16.39 -13.38 1.65
CA ALA A 17 -16.03 -12.12 2.30
C ALA A 17 -15.13 -11.23 1.42
N SER A 18 -14.45 -11.81 0.42
CA SER A 18 -13.52 -11.08 -0.46
C SER A 18 -14.17 -10.46 -1.70
N GLN A 19 -15.41 -10.83 -2.02
CA GLN A 19 -16.17 -10.30 -3.14
C GLN A 19 -17.46 -9.68 -2.61
N GLY A 20 -17.52 -8.35 -2.59
CA GLY A 20 -18.70 -7.52 -2.32
C GLY A 20 -20.01 -8.28 -2.51
N ILE A 21 -20.70 -8.47 -1.40
CA ILE A 21 -21.84 -9.37 -1.33
C ILE A 21 -22.94 -8.85 -2.25
N VAL A 22 -23.05 -9.44 -3.45
CA VAL A 22 -24.24 -9.32 -4.27
C VAL A 22 -25.33 -10.02 -3.48
N TYR A 23 -26.17 -9.24 -2.81
CA TYR A 23 -27.28 -9.73 -1.96
C TYR A 23 -28.25 -10.67 -2.68
N ASN A 24 -28.21 -10.68 -4.02
CA ASN A 24 -29.01 -11.55 -4.87
C ASN A 24 -28.29 -12.83 -5.32
N SER A 25 -27.07 -13.08 -4.83
CA SER A 25 -26.34 -14.31 -5.13
C SER A 25 -27.01 -15.54 -4.48
N PRO A 26 -26.89 -16.73 -5.10
CA PRO A 26 -27.39 -17.99 -4.52
C PRO A 26 -26.85 -18.25 -3.11
N PHE A 27 -25.61 -17.83 -2.84
CA PHE A 27 -24.96 -17.93 -1.53
C PHE A 27 -25.72 -17.12 -0.46
N CYS A 28 -26.11 -15.88 -0.75
CA CYS A 28 -26.88 -15.04 0.19
C CYS A 28 -28.27 -15.58 0.49
N LYS A 29 -28.86 -16.33 -0.44
CA LYS A 29 -30.15 -17.01 -0.23
C LYS A 29 -30.00 -18.20 0.73
N VAL A 30 -28.92 -18.97 0.63
CA VAL A 30 -28.63 -20.12 1.51
C VAL A 30 -28.40 -19.69 2.97
N PHE A 31 -27.80 -18.52 3.19
CA PHE A 31 -27.54 -17.99 4.55
C PHE A 31 -28.61 -17.00 5.07
N GLY A 32 -29.76 -16.86 4.40
CA GLY A 32 -30.86 -16.01 4.87
C GLY A 32 -30.60 -14.49 4.79
N VAL A 33 -29.53 -14.07 4.11
CA VAL A 33 -29.18 -12.64 3.92
C VAL A 33 -30.12 -11.98 2.91
N ALA A 34 -30.65 -12.74 1.95
CA ALA A 34 -31.64 -12.25 0.99
C ALA A 34 -32.95 -11.79 1.67
N THR A 35 -33.33 -12.45 2.76
CA THR A 35 -34.52 -12.18 3.58
C THR A 35 -34.27 -11.19 4.73
N ALA A 36 -33.04 -10.66 4.87
CA ALA A 36 -32.74 -9.66 5.87
C ALA A 36 -33.58 -8.39 5.64
N THR A 37 -33.97 -7.73 6.74
CA THR A 37 -34.77 -6.50 6.70
C THR A 37 -34.02 -5.39 5.95
N ASN A 38 -34.76 -4.45 5.37
CA ASN A 38 -34.16 -3.29 4.70
C ASN A 38 -33.25 -2.49 5.64
N GLU A 39 -33.58 -2.45 6.94
CA GLU A 39 -32.75 -1.86 7.98
C GLU A 39 -31.40 -2.56 8.11
N TRP A 40 -31.35 -3.90 8.12
CA TRP A 40 -30.11 -4.66 8.19
C TRP A 40 -29.22 -4.45 6.97
N LYS A 41 -29.82 -4.46 5.77
CA LYS A 41 -29.11 -4.18 4.51
C LYS A 41 -28.54 -2.76 4.50
N THR A 42 -29.28 -1.79 5.02
CA THR A 42 -28.86 -0.39 5.12
C THR A 42 -27.73 -0.21 6.12
N LYS A 43 -27.84 -0.86 7.29
CA LYS A 43 -26.80 -0.86 8.32
C LYS A 43 -25.49 -1.45 7.80
N TYR A 44 -25.54 -2.63 7.17
CA TYR A 44 -24.35 -3.24 6.60
C TYR A 44 -23.69 -2.36 5.54
N LYS A 45 -24.47 -1.79 4.59
CA LYS A 45 -23.93 -0.85 3.58
C LYS A 45 -23.27 0.36 4.23
N THR A 46 -23.89 0.91 5.28
CA THR A 46 -23.34 2.05 6.02
C THR A 46 -22.03 1.69 6.72
N ASP A 47 -21.95 0.51 7.34
CA ASP A 47 -20.75 0.06 8.04
C ASP A 47 -19.61 -0.26 7.06
N GLN A 48 -19.91 -0.88 5.91
CA GLN A 48 -18.94 -1.10 4.82
C GLN A 48 -18.43 0.22 4.22
N LEU A 49 -19.32 1.21 4.04
CA LEU A 49 -18.94 2.53 3.57
C LEU A 49 -18.02 3.23 4.58
N LYS A 50 -18.37 3.21 5.87
CA LYS A 50 -17.51 3.76 6.94
C LYS A 50 -16.13 3.10 6.96
N LEU A 51 -16.08 1.78 6.86
CA LEU A 51 -14.82 1.04 6.80
C LEU A 51 -13.99 1.45 5.57
N SER A 52 -14.63 1.56 4.40
CA SER A 52 -13.97 1.97 3.16
C SER A 52 -13.44 3.40 3.24
N LEU A 53 -14.19 4.32 3.84
CA LEU A 53 -13.77 5.70 4.06
C LEU A 53 -12.59 5.80 5.03
N ASN A 54 -12.65 5.07 6.16
CA ASN A 54 -11.55 5.02 7.12
C ASN A 54 -10.27 4.44 6.49
N ASN A 55 -10.42 3.40 5.66
CA ASN A 55 -9.30 2.82 4.92
C ASN A 55 -8.73 3.81 3.89
N ALA A 56 -9.58 4.53 3.14
CA ALA A 56 -9.13 5.58 2.24
C ALA A 56 -8.33 6.67 2.96
N ASP A 57 -8.85 7.18 4.08
CA ASP A 57 -8.19 8.22 4.87
C ASP A 57 -6.81 7.74 5.36
N PHE A 58 -6.74 6.51 5.88
CA PHE A 58 -5.48 5.89 6.27
C PHE A 58 -4.49 5.78 5.10
N MET A 59 -4.95 5.29 3.94
CA MET A 59 -4.11 5.13 2.74
C MET A 59 -3.60 6.48 2.22
N LEU A 60 -4.46 7.50 2.17
CA LEU A 60 -4.09 8.85 1.76
C LEU A 60 -3.09 9.49 2.74
N GLY A 61 -3.32 9.33 4.04
CA GLY A 61 -2.42 9.81 5.09
C GLY A 61 -1.04 9.15 4.99
N SER A 62 -1.00 7.83 4.81
CA SER A 62 0.24 7.09 4.56
C SER A 62 0.95 7.61 3.31
N ARG A 63 0.24 7.72 2.18
CA ARG A 63 0.79 8.24 0.92
C ARG A 63 1.40 9.64 1.07
N TRP A 64 0.71 10.53 1.80
CA TRP A 64 1.21 11.86 2.10
C TRP A 64 2.52 11.82 2.90
N ARG A 65 2.61 10.98 3.94
CA ARG A 65 3.84 10.85 4.75
C ARG A 65 5.01 10.35 3.93
N MET A 66 4.83 9.30 3.13
CA MET A 66 5.92 8.75 2.30
C MET A 66 6.39 9.72 1.21
N THR A 67 5.47 10.38 0.52
CA THR A 67 5.85 11.37 -0.50
C THR A 67 6.57 12.57 0.11
N THR A 68 6.15 13.00 1.31
CA THR A 68 6.83 14.05 2.08
C THR A 68 8.24 13.62 2.48
N TYR A 69 8.39 12.41 3.03
CA TYR A 69 9.69 11.81 3.37
C TYR A 69 10.64 11.80 2.16
N LEU A 70 10.19 11.29 1.01
CA LEU A 70 11.04 11.21 -0.18
C LEU A 70 11.42 12.57 -0.74
N LYS A 71 10.49 13.53 -0.77
CA LYS A 71 10.80 14.90 -1.20
C LYS A 71 11.87 15.51 -0.30
N GLY A 72 11.79 15.27 1.02
CA GLY A 72 12.81 15.69 1.97
C GLY A 72 14.16 15.02 1.73
N LEU A 73 14.19 13.70 1.52
CA LEU A 73 15.42 12.97 1.22
C LEU A 73 16.06 13.45 -0.09
N LEU A 74 15.27 13.56 -1.16
CA LEU A 74 15.71 14.06 -2.46
C LEU A 74 16.31 15.47 -2.35
N ALA A 75 15.69 16.36 -1.57
CA ALA A 75 16.22 17.69 -1.33
C ALA A 75 17.61 17.67 -0.65
N LYS A 76 17.85 16.73 0.28
CA LYS A 76 19.15 16.59 0.97
C LYS A 76 20.26 16.08 0.06
N ILE A 77 19.96 15.18 -0.88
CA ILE A 77 20.96 14.61 -1.80
C ILE A 77 21.14 15.42 -3.08
N LYS A 78 20.22 16.35 -3.39
CA LYS A 78 20.20 17.13 -4.65
C LYS A 78 21.51 17.82 -4.97
N SER A 79 22.13 18.50 -3.98
CA SER A 79 23.38 19.23 -4.18
C SER A 79 24.62 18.33 -4.24
N LYS A 80 24.49 17.05 -3.89
CA LYS A 80 25.57 16.06 -3.90
C LYS A 80 25.67 15.31 -5.23
N LEU A 81 24.63 15.42 -6.07
CA LEU A 81 24.56 14.80 -7.37
C LEU A 81 24.69 15.84 -8.48
N GLN A 82 25.24 15.43 -9.62
CA GLN A 82 25.14 16.22 -10.84
C GLN A 82 23.67 16.41 -11.21
N LYS A 83 23.30 17.60 -11.69
CA LYS A 83 21.90 17.98 -11.99
C LYS A 83 21.18 16.94 -12.86
N ALA A 84 21.85 16.45 -13.92
CA ALA A 84 21.29 15.43 -14.82
C ALA A 84 21.05 14.10 -14.09
N LYS A 85 22.03 13.61 -13.34
CA LYS A 85 21.90 12.35 -12.57
C LYS A 85 20.87 12.45 -11.45
N PHE A 86 20.74 13.60 -10.81
CA PHE A 86 19.65 13.82 -9.85
C PHE A 86 18.28 13.71 -10.49
N ALA A 87 18.08 14.32 -11.66
CA ALA A 87 16.81 14.25 -12.39
C ALA A 87 16.48 12.81 -12.79
N GLU A 88 17.45 12.08 -13.35
CA GLU A 88 17.32 10.67 -13.72
C GLU A 88 16.89 9.80 -12.54
N MET A 89 17.57 9.91 -11.39
CA MET A 89 17.27 9.10 -10.21
C MET A 89 15.93 9.48 -9.55
N ARG A 90 15.54 10.75 -9.60
CA ARG A 90 14.21 11.19 -9.15
C ARG A 90 13.12 10.60 -10.05
N ASP A 91 13.30 10.65 -11.36
CA ASP A 91 12.29 10.19 -12.31
C ASP A 91 12.16 8.65 -12.26
N LEU A 92 13.28 7.94 -12.07
CA LEU A 92 13.31 6.50 -11.80
C LEU A 92 12.49 6.11 -10.56
N LEU A 93 12.61 6.88 -9.46
CA LEU A 93 11.84 6.65 -8.23
C LEU A 93 10.33 6.67 -8.51
N TRP A 94 9.87 7.72 -9.18
CA TRP A 94 8.45 7.90 -9.46
C TRP A 94 7.92 6.94 -10.54
N ALA A 95 8.76 6.54 -11.49
CA ALA A 95 8.43 5.51 -12.44
C ALA A 95 8.21 4.15 -11.75
N LYS A 96 9.11 3.76 -10.84
CA LYS A 96 8.96 2.51 -10.04
C LYS A 96 7.75 2.56 -9.13
N ASP A 97 7.51 3.69 -8.47
CA ASP A 97 6.32 3.90 -7.66
C ASP A 97 5.03 3.68 -8.45
N LYS A 98 4.94 4.27 -9.65
CA LYS A 98 3.79 4.09 -10.54
C LYS A 98 3.65 2.63 -10.99
N ALA A 99 4.75 1.98 -11.35
CA ALA A 99 4.75 0.57 -11.75
C ALA A 99 4.31 -0.36 -10.61
N ALA A 100 4.61 0.00 -9.36
CA ALA A 100 4.18 -0.69 -8.16
C ALA A 100 2.78 -0.27 -7.68
N LEU A 101 1.96 0.36 -8.53
CA LEU A 101 0.61 0.83 -8.17
C LEU A 101 0.60 1.74 -6.93
N HIS A 102 1.59 2.63 -6.86
CA HIS A 102 1.83 3.58 -5.76
C HIS A 102 2.28 2.95 -4.43
N TYR A 103 2.71 1.68 -4.48
CA TYR A 103 3.28 0.94 -3.36
C TYR A 103 4.79 1.20 -3.22
N LEU A 104 5.11 2.47 -2.97
CA LEU A 104 6.47 3.02 -2.95
C LEU A 104 7.44 2.30 -2.02
N ASN A 105 6.94 1.83 -0.88
CA ASN A 105 7.69 1.13 0.15
C ASN A 105 8.32 -0.18 -0.37
N SER A 106 7.66 -0.87 -1.32
CA SER A 106 8.20 -2.09 -1.95
C SER A 106 9.37 -1.83 -2.89
N VAL A 107 9.42 -0.65 -3.51
CA VAL A 107 10.43 -0.29 -4.52
C VAL A 107 11.54 0.59 -3.97
N TYR A 108 11.38 1.14 -2.76
CA TYR A 108 12.32 2.09 -2.17
C TYR A 108 13.73 1.52 -2.01
N ASP A 109 13.87 0.31 -1.45
CA ASP A 109 15.21 -0.27 -1.25
C ASP A 109 15.90 -0.62 -2.57
N ALA A 110 15.13 -1.12 -3.55
CA ALA A 110 15.64 -1.37 -4.89
C ALA A 110 16.11 -0.07 -5.57
N TRP A 111 15.29 0.98 -5.49
CA TRP A 111 15.66 2.31 -5.98
C TRP A 111 16.91 2.86 -5.28
N LYS A 112 17.02 2.71 -3.96
CA LYS A 112 18.19 3.15 -3.19
C LYS A 112 19.47 2.46 -3.66
N THR A 113 19.41 1.14 -3.90
CA THR A 113 20.52 0.38 -4.46
C THR A 113 20.93 0.90 -5.84
N GLU A 114 19.96 1.13 -6.74
CA GLU A 114 20.21 1.66 -8.08
C GLU A 114 20.80 3.08 -8.05
N LEU A 115 20.30 3.94 -7.16
CA LEU A 115 20.85 5.28 -6.91
C LEU A 115 22.33 5.21 -6.51
N LEU A 116 22.69 4.33 -5.57
CA LEU A 116 24.07 4.17 -5.12
C LEU A 116 24.96 3.53 -6.19
N ALA A 117 24.41 2.63 -7.01
CA ALA A 117 25.13 2.04 -8.14
C ALA A 117 25.44 3.08 -9.23
N ALA A 118 24.52 4.03 -9.48
CA ALA A 118 24.66 5.07 -10.50
C ALA A 118 25.70 6.16 -10.16
N ILE A 119 26.25 6.17 -8.94
CA ILE A 119 27.30 7.10 -8.51
C ILE A 119 28.67 6.43 -8.74
N PRO A 120 29.48 6.90 -9.72
CA PRO A 120 30.78 6.30 -10.01
C PRO A 120 31.84 6.63 -8.95
N ASP A 121 31.76 7.84 -8.38
CA ASP A 121 32.69 8.31 -7.36
C ASP A 121 32.41 7.66 -6.00
N ALA A 122 33.38 6.88 -5.52
CA ALA A 122 33.26 6.13 -4.26
C ALA A 122 33.10 7.05 -3.03
N ALA A 123 33.79 8.20 -3.00
CA ALA A 123 33.71 9.13 -1.87
C ALA A 123 32.32 9.78 -1.79
N LYS A 124 31.77 10.20 -2.95
CA LYS A 124 30.40 10.72 -3.04
C LYS A 124 29.36 9.67 -2.68
N LYS A 125 29.58 8.41 -3.08
CA LYS A 125 28.70 7.30 -2.71
C LYS A 125 28.62 7.12 -1.19
N VAL A 126 29.78 7.16 -0.52
CA VAL A 126 29.85 7.11 0.96
C VAL A 126 29.14 8.30 1.59
N GLU A 127 29.35 9.51 1.09
CA GLU A 127 28.71 10.72 1.60
C GLU A 127 27.18 10.65 1.48
N ILE A 128 26.66 10.30 0.29
CA ILE A 128 25.22 10.16 0.05
C ILE A 128 24.63 9.04 0.90
N SER A 129 25.32 7.91 1.05
CA SER A 129 24.87 6.82 1.93
C SER A 129 24.74 7.29 3.38
N LYS A 130 25.69 8.09 3.89
CA LYS A 130 25.60 8.67 5.25
C LYS A 130 24.40 9.60 5.39
N ILE A 131 24.12 10.43 4.38
CA ILE A 131 22.94 11.30 4.37
C ILE A 131 21.65 10.47 4.44
N ILE A 132 21.54 9.43 3.62
CA ILE A 132 20.38 8.54 3.59
C ILE A 132 20.18 7.87 4.96
N ILE A 133 21.22 7.25 5.52
CA ILE A 133 21.17 6.55 6.82
C ILE A 133 20.76 7.51 7.93
N ALA A 134 21.36 8.71 7.99
CA ALA A 134 21.01 9.71 9.00
C ALA A 134 19.57 10.21 8.84
N TYR A 135 19.08 10.33 7.61
CA TYR A 135 17.70 10.74 7.33
C TYR A 135 16.71 9.62 7.70
N GLU A 136 16.99 8.37 7.36
CA GLU A 136 16.21 7.19 7.75
C GLU A 136 16.10 7.07 9.27
N ALA A 137 17.21 7.23 9.99
CA ALA A 137 17.25 7.15 11.45
C ALA A 137 16.35 8.19 12.15
N LYS A 138 16.21 9.38 11.55
CA LYS A 138 15.37 10.48 12.05
C LYS A 138 13.89 10.34 11.69
N ASN A 139 13.57 9.55 10.66
CA ASN A 139 12.22 9.44 10.12
C ASN A 139 11.71 7.99 10.21
N ARG A 140 11.72 7.43 11.42
CA ARG A 140 11.29 6.05 11.67
C ARG A 140 9.84 5.76 11.27
N GLY A 141 8.99 6.79 11.23
CA GLY A 141 7.61 6.67 10.75
C GLY A 141 7.51 6.13 9.32
N PHE A 142 8.48 6.44 8.45
CA PHE A 142 8.53 5.87 7.10
C PHE A 142 8.72 4.34 7.11
N GLN A 143 9.54 3.82 8.04
CA GLN A 143 9.74 2.38 8.20
C GLN A 143 8.52 1.69 8.83
N GLN A 144 7.76 2.40 9.68
CA GLN A 144 6.51 1.89 10.23
C GLN A 144 5.41 1.82 9.15
N ASP A 145 5.28 2.89 8.34
CA ASP A 145 4.33 2.92 7.21
C ASP A 145 4.65 1.83 6.17
N LYS A 146 5.92 1.45 6.03
CA LYS A 146 6.35 0.32 5.18
C LYS A 146 5.76 -1.02 5.62
N VAL A 147 5.50 -1.22 6.90
CA VAL A 147 4.94 -2.46 7.46
C VAL A 147 3.41 -2.45 7.44
N LEU A 148 2.80 -1.28 7.66
CA LEU A 148 1.34 -1.15 7.81
C LEU A 148 0.58 -1.17 6.49
N TRP A 149 1.26 -0.92 5.36
CA TRP A 149 0.61 -1.00 4.05
C TRP A 149 0.56 -2.46 3.59
N ASN A 150 -0.50 -3.16 3.95
CA ASN A 150 -0.79 -4.52 3.51
C ASN A 150 -1.83 -4.49 2.37
N PRO A 151 -1.51 -4.93 1.13
CA PRO A 151 -2.41 -4.86 -0.02
C PRO A 151 -3.72 -5.65 0.15
N GLY A 152 -3.84 -6.50 1.18
CA GLY A 152 -5.10 -7.16 1.55
C GLY A 152 -6.19 -6.24 2.14
N PHE A 153 -5.86 -4.98 2.48
CA PHE A 153 -6.82 -3.99 3.01
C PHE A 153 -7.13 -2.84 2.02
N GLY A 154 -6.53 -2.86 0.83
CA GLY A 154 -6.86 -1.89 -0.21
C GLY A 154 -8.29 -2.09 -0.72
N PHE A 155 -8.83 -1.10 -1.43
CA PHE A 155 -10.07 -1.21 -2.20
C PHE A 155 -9.98 -2.41 -3.15
N THR A 156 -10.40 -3.59 -2.69
CA THR A 156 -10.65 -4.70 -3.58
C THR A 156 -11.75 -4.22 -4.52
N LYS A 157 -11.68 -4.60 -5.80
CA LYS A 157 -12.63 -4.23 -6.87
C LYS A 157 -14.11 -4.41 -6.50
N CYS A 158 -14.41 -5.08 -5.39
CA CYS A 158 -15.73 -5.43 -4.95
C CYS A 158 -16.27 -4.55 -3.80
N SER A 159 -15.54 -3.55 -3.30
CA SER A 159 -16.08 -2.62 -2.28
C SER A 159 -16.99 -1.51 -2.85
N LEU A 160 -17.10 -1.42 -4.18
CA LEU A 160 -17.85 -0.38 -4.89
C LEU A 160 -18.81 -0.90 -5.97
N SER A 161 -18.99 -2.22 -6.09
CA SER A 161 -19.90 -2.86 -7.06
C SER A 161 -21.15 -3.41 -6.40
#